data_AF-Q4R366-F1
#
_entry.id   AF-Q4R366-F1
#
_cell.length_a   1.000
_cell.length_b   1.000
_cell.length_c   1.000
_cell.angle_alpha   90.00
_cell.angle_beta   90.00
_cell.angle_gamma   90.00
#
_symmetry.space_group_name_H-M   'P 1'
#
loop_
_entity.id
_entity.type
_entity.pdbx_description
1 polymer ?
#
loop_
_entity_poly.entity_id
_entity_poly.type
_entity_poly.pdbx_seq_one_letter_code
_entity_poly.pdbx_strand_id
1 'polypeptide(L)'
;MTFYLFGIRSFPKLWKSNPYLGLGPGHSYVSLFLSDSCGIRSQQRLFSLKTMSPQNTKATNLIAKARYLRKEEGSNKQVSSVPHFFSAGAAKKRSQMNPQSKDHALPSVRNTIQLPTQPLNSEEWDKLKADFKGKTSFERFIISQMAHSHSSVDVAKSLLAWVAAKNNGIVSYDLLVGYLYLCVFHMQTSEVIDVFEIMKTRYKTLEPGGYSLLIQGLIHSDRWRESLLLLEDIKKVITPSKKNYNDCIQGALLHQDINTAWNLYQELLGHDFVPMLETLKAFFDFGKDIKDDNYSNKLLDILSYLRNNQLYPGESFAHSIKTWFESVPGKQWKGQFTTVQKSGQCLGCGKTIESIQLSPEEYEFLKGRIMRDVIDGGDQYKKTTPQELKRFENFVKSCPPFDIVIDGLNVAKMFPKARESQVLLNVVSQLAKQNLRLLVLGRKHMLRQSFQWRKDEMAEVQKQASCFFADNISKDDPFLLYATLHSGNHCRFITKDLMRDHKACLPDAKTQRLFFKWQQGHQLAIINGFPGSKLTFQHILSYDTVVQTTGDSWHIPYDEDVVERYSYEVPTKWLCLHQKT
;
A
#
# COMPACT_ATOMS: atom_id res chain seq x y z
N MET A 1 23.13 -56.03 -13.63
CA MET A 1 21.94 -55.47 -14.30
C MET A 1 22.08 -53.96 -14.27
N THR A 2 22.52 -53.39 -15.38
CA THR A 2 22.97 -51.99 -15.46
C THR A 2 21.89 -51.20 -16.18
N PHE A 3 21.23 -50.29 -15.46
CA PHE A 3 20.20 -49.41 -16.02
C PHE A 3 20.87 -48.26 -16.79
N TYR A 4 20.52 -48.13 -18.07
CA TYR A 4 20.83 -47.00 -18.92
C TYR A 4 19.91 -45.81 -18.58
N LEU A 5 20.50 -44.69 -18.17
CA LEU A 5 19.83 -43.38 -18.16
C LEU A 5 20.31 -42.59 -19.40
N PHE A 6 19.43 -42.51 -20.40
CA PHE A 6 19.54 -41.61 -21.53
C PHE A 6 19.10 -40.21 -21.08
N GLY A 7 19.96 -39.19 -21.24
CA GLY A 7 19.54 -37.80 -21.03
C GLY A 7 20.66 -36.80 -20.78
N ILE A 8 21.74 -36.80 -21.57
CA ILE A 8 22.74 -35.72 -21.53
C ILE A 8 23.21 -35.38 -22.95
N ARG A 9 22.67 -34.29 -23.52
CA ARG A 9 23.39 -33.44 -24.47
C ARG A 9 23.77 -32.15 -23.72
N SER A 10 24.63 -32.28 -22.71
CA SER A 10 25.39 -31.15 -22.16
C SER A 10 26.54 -30.83 -23.11
N PHE A 11 26.76 -29.55 -23.42
CA PHE A 11 27.95 -29.04 -24.09
C PHE A 11 29.08 -28.83 -23.06
N PRO A 12 30.17 -29.62 -23.04
CA PRO A 12 31.36 -29.29 -22.28
C PRO A 12 32.49 -29.00 -23.27
N LYS A 13 32.43 -27.89 -24.02
CA LYS A 13 33.54 -27.50 -24.93
C LYS A 13 33.86 -26.01 -25.04
N LEU A 14 33.35 -25.15 -24.16
CA LEU A 14 33.65 -23.71 -24.22
C LEU A 14 34.29 -23.10 -22.97
N TRP A 15 34.88 -23.88 -22.06
CA TRP A 15 35.40 -23.29 -20.82
C TRP A 15 36.64 -24.04 -20.32
N LYS A 16 37.83 -23.61 -20.80
CA LYS A 16 39.09 -23.88 -20.10
C LYS A 16 39.37 -22.68 -19.20
N SER A 17 39.29 -22.92 -17.89
CA SER A 17 39.77 -22.01 -16.86
C SER A 17 41.27 -21.75 -17.06
N ASN A 18 41.65 -20.48 -17.19
CA ASN A 18 43.03 -20.07 -17.01
C ASN A 18 43.07 -19.20 -15.75
N PRO A 19 43.69 -19.65 -14.65
CA PRO A 19 43.90 -18.80 -13.49
C PRO A 19 45.03 -17.81 -13.81
N TYR A 20 45.00 -16.65 -13.18
CA TYR A 20 45.99 -15.55 -13.21
C TYR A 20 45.82 -14.48 -14.30
N LEU A 21 45.14 -13.39 -13.92
CA LEU A 21 45.61 -12.01 -14.11
C LEU A 21 44.81 -11.09 -13.18
N GLY A 22 45.44 -10.69 -12.07
CA GLY A 22 44.89 -9.70 -11.16
C GLY A 22 45.13 -8.29 -11.70
N LEU A 23 44.11 -7.43 -11.64
CA LEU A 23 44.22 -5.98 -11.77
C LEU A 23 43.05 -5.29 -11.02
N GLY A 24 43.43 -4.56 -9.96
CA GLY A 24 42.85 -3.36 -9.31
C GLY A 24 41.33 -3.15 -9.16
N PRO A 25 40.85 -2.69 -7.98
CA PRO A 25 39.47 -2.23 -7.81
C PRO A 25 39.33 -0.79 -8.34
N GLY A 26 38.53 -0.62 -9.39
CA GLY A 26 38.30 0.68 -10.00
C GLY A 26 37.05 0.73 -10.85
N HIS A 27 35.89 0.33 -10.32
CA HIS A 27 34.61 0.59 -10.97
C HIS A 27 33.57 1.07 -9.96
N SER A 28 33.14 2.31 -10.16
CA SER A 28 31.96 2.92 -9.55
C SER A 28 30.70 2.15 -9.96
N TYR A 29 30.05 1.51 -8.99
CA TYR A 29 28.74 0.89 -9.16
C TYR A 29 27.70 2.00 -9.40
N VAL A 30 27.22 2.12 -10.64
CA VAL A 30 25.97 2.83 -10.95
C VAL A 30 24.89 1.75 -11.01
N SER A 31 24.11 1.68 -9.93
CA SER A 31 23.04 0.71 -9.76
C SER A 31 22.00 0.83 -10.88
N LEU A 32 21.68 -0.31 -11.50
CA LEU A 32 20.47 -0.44 -12.31
C LEU A 32 19.30 -0.67 -11.36
N PHE A 33 18.70 0.43 -10.89
CA PHE A 33 17.32 0.39 -10.44
C PHE A 33 16.43 0.18 -11.66
N LEU A 34 16.10 -1.09 -11.96
CA LEU A 34 14.75 -1.38 -12.40
C LEU A 34 13.90 -1.12 -11.15
N SER A 35 13.28 0.06 -11.10
CA SER A 35 12.17 0.27 -10.18
C SER A 35 11.20 -0.87 -10.42
N ASP A 36 11.03 -1.72 -9.40
CA ASP A 36 9.85 -2.56 -9.24
C ASP A 36 8.66 -1.59 -9.30
N SER A 37 8.18 -1.36 -10.52
CA SER A 37 6.89 -0.78 -10.82
C SER A 37 5.87 -1.91 -10.64
N CYS A 38 5.91 -2.55 -9.48
CA CYS A 38 4.96 -3.54 -9.07
C CYS A 38 4.29 -3.01 -7.81
N GLY A 39 3.24 -2.21 -8.04
CA GLY A 39 2.08 -2.27 -7.16
C GLY A 39 1.70 -1.05 -6.33
N ILE A 40 2.22 0.16 -6.54
CA ILE A 40 1.55 1.38 -6.04
C ILE A 40 1.63 2.48 -7.10
N ARG A 41 0.47 2.77 -7.72
CA ARG A 41 0.19 3.81 -8.74
C ARG A 41 0.95 3.70 -10.07
N SER A 42 0.27 3.15 -11.08
CA SER A 42 0.11 3.88 -12.35
C SER A 42 -1.11 3.38 -13.11
N GLN A 43 -1.84 4.33 -13.70
CA GLN A 43 -3.06 4.10 -14.45
C GLN A 43 -2.76 3.23 -15.68
N GLN A 44 -3.30 2.01 -15.74
CA GLN A 44 -3.45 1.32 -17.01
C GLN A 44 -4.44 2.10 -17.88
N ARG A 45 -3.90 2.84 -18.86
CA ARG A 45 -4.67 3.31 -20.02
C ARG A 45 -4.11 2.62 -21.25
N LEU A 46 -4.88 1.62 -21.69
CA LEU A 46 -4.74 0.97 -22.98
C LEU A 46 -5.07 2.00 -24.09
N PHE A 47 -4.10 2.41 -24.90
CA PHE A 47 -4.38 3.04 -26.20
C PHE A 47 -3.37 2.65 -27.29
N SER A 48 -3.93 1.87 -28.22
CA SER A 48 -3.58 1.49 -29.60
C SER A 48 -2.47 2.25 -30.35
N LEU A 49 -1.59 1.45 -30.97
CA LEU A 49 -0.82 1.79 -32.17
C LEU A 49 -1.71 1.73 -33.42
N LYS A 50 -1.78 2.84 -34.14
CA LYS A 50 -2.18 2.89 -35.56
C LYS A 50 -0.92 2.93 -36.41
N THR A 51 -0.78 1.93 -37.29
CA THR A 51 -0.05 2.05 -38.55
C THR A 51 -1.06 2.35 -39.65
N MET A 52 -0.84 3.44 -40.40
CA MET A 52 -1.41 3.64 -41.74
C MET A 52 -0.30 3.25 -42.72
N SER A 53 -0.38 2.13 -43.44
CA SER A 53 -1.12 1.87 -44.70
C SER A 53 -0.64 2.74 -45.86
N PRO A 54 -0.41 2.14 -47.05
CA PRO A 54 -1.37 2.29 -48.15
C PRO A 54 -1.49 0.96 -48.97
N GLN A 55 -2.53 0.54 -49.70
CA GLN A 55 -3.65 1.13 -50.45
C GLN A 55 -4.75 0.06 -50.69
N ASN A 56 -5.99 0.51 -50.97
CA ASN A 56 -7.10 -0.15 -51.70
C ASN A 56 -7.72 -1.43 -51.08
N THR A 57 -9.02 -1.57 -50.84
CA THR A 57 -10.20 -1.16 -51.63
C THR A 57 -11.47 -1.14 -50.76
N LYS A 58 -12.33 -0.13 -50.96
CA LYS A 58 -13.80 -0.09 -50.74
C LYS A 58 -14.39 -0.86 -49.54
N ALA A 59 -14.67 -0.17 -48.43
CA ALA A 59 -15.87 -0.38 -47.61
C ALA A 59 -16.10 0.78 -46.63
N THR A 60 -17.16 1.53 -46.90
CA THR A 60 -18.10 2.14 -45.95
C THR A 60 -17.60 2.73 -44.62
N ASN A 61 -17.66 4.07 -44.57
CA ASN A 61 -17.75 4.93 -43.39
C ASN A 61 -18.57 4.33 -42.23
N LEU A 62 -17.96 4.26 -41.04
CA LEU A 62 -18.65 4.40 -39.75
C LEU A 62 -17.62 4.83 -38.68
N ILE A 63 -17.44 6.15 -38.56
CA ILE A 63 -16.83 6.76 -37.38
C ILE A 63 -17.89 6.70 -36.28
N ALA A 64 -17.83 5.65 -35.45
CA ALA A 64 -18.55 5.61 -34.19
C ALA A 64 -17.87 6.58 -33.21
N LYS A 65 -18.23 7.87 -33.31
CA LYS A 65 -18.19 8.76 -32.15
C LYS A 65 -19.17 8.17 -31.14
N ALA A 66 -18.65 7.47 -30.13
CA ALA A 66 -19.39 7.19 -28.92
C ALA A 66 -19.64 8.52 -28.19
N ARG A 67 -20.62 9.29 -28.70
CA ARG A 67 -21.42 10.17 -27.88
C ARG A 67 -22.13 9.24 -26.91
N TYR A 68 -21.75 9.29 -25.64
CA TYR A 68 -22.64 8.88 -24.57
C TYR A 68 -23.91 9.73 -24.70
N LEU A 69 -24.88 9.21 -25.45
CA LEU A 69 -26.27 9.62 -25.37
C LEU A 69 -26.69 9.36 -23.93
N ARG A 70 -26.84 10.43 -23.16
CA ARG A 70 -27.78 10.46 -22.04
C ARG A 70 -29.13 10.05 -22.62
N LYS A 71 -29.49 8.77 -22.46
CA LYS A 71 -30.88 8.37 -22.47
C LYS A 71 -31.48 8.92 -21.18
N GLU A 72 -32.18 10.04 -21.30
CA GLU A 72 -33.24 10.41 -20.37
C GLU A 72 -34.38 9.42 -20.57
N GLU A 73 -34.31 8.29 -19.87
CA GLU A 73 -35.44 7.38 -19.69
C GLU A 73 -35.51 6.99 -18.21
N GLY A 74 -36.65 7.30 -17.59
CA GLY A 74 -37.10 6.64 -16.37
C GLY A 74 -36.58 7.23 -15.06
N SER A 75 -37.35 8.15 -14.50
CA SER A 75 -37.46 8.45 -13.07
C SER A 75 -36.98 7.34 -12.13
N ASN A 76 -35.74 7.46 -11.67
CA ASN A 76 -35.35 7.16 -10.30
C ASN A 76 -34.08 7.94 -10.00
N LYS A 77 -34.23 9.11 -9.35
CA LYS A 77 -33.14 9.77 -8.64
C LYS A 77 -32.69 8.84 -7.50
N GLN A 78 -31.90 7.81 -7.82
CA GLN A 78 -30.93 7.29 -6.88
C GLN A 78 -29.95 8.43 -6.67
N VAL A 79 -30.18 9.18 -5.58
CA VAL A 79 -29.22 10.11 -5.00
C VAL A 79 -27.89 9.37 -4.98
N SER A 80 -26.95 9.74 -5.85
CA SER A 80 -25.63 9.12 -5.88
C SER A 80 -25.04 9.37 -4.49
N SER A 81 -25.03 8.33 -3.66
CA SER A 81 -24.61 8.46 -2.28
C SER A 81 -23.15 8.88 -2.27
N VAL A 82 -22.87 10.03 -1.65
CA VAL A 82 -21.50 10.47 -1.43
C VAL A 82 -20.81 9.35 -0.64
N PRO A 83 -19.71 8.75 -1.17
CA PRO A 83 -19.02 7.67 -0.48
C PRO A 83 -18.59 8.15 0.91
N HIS A 84 -18.72 7.28 1.91
CA HIS A 84 -18.29 7.61 3.25
C HIS A 84 -16.80 8.01 3.23
N PHE A 85 -16.45 9.07 3.95
CA PHE A 85 -15.17 9.77 4.02
C PHE A 85 -13.97 8.82 4.12
N PHE A 86 -14.13 7.80 4.98
CA PHE A 86 -13.16 6.75 5.25
C PHE A 86 -13.42 5.45 4.47
N SER A 87 -14.35 5.36 3.51
CA SER A 87 -14.53 4.12 2.74
C SER A 87 -13.54 4.01 1.58
N ALA A 88 -13.08 2.78 1.32
CA ALA A 88 -12.21 2.49 0.18
C ALA A 88 -12.72 3.10 -1.14
N GLY A 89 -11.82 3.76 -1.86
CA GLY A 89 -12.10 4.42 -3.14
C GLY A 89 -12.75 5.80 -3.02
N ALA A 90 -13.08 6.28 -1.82
CA ALA A 90 -13.69 7.59 -1.61
C ALA A 90 -12.74 8.73 -2.03
N ALA A 91 -11.46 8.66 -1.70
CA ALA A 91 -10.46 9.64 -2.06
C ALA A 91 -10.23 9.71 -3.57
N LYS A 92 -10.19 8.57 -4.25
CA LYS A 92 -10.10 8.52 -5.72
C LYS A 92 -11.29 9.22 -6.35
N LYS A 93 -12.51 8.93 -5.89
CA LYS A 93 -13.73 9.64 -6.34
C LYS A 93 -13.67 11.14 -6.06
N ARG A 94 -13.23 11.56 -4.86
CA ARG A 94 -13.04 12.99 -4.53
C ARG A 94 -12.03 13.68 -5.45
N SER A 95 -10.92 13.01 -5.78
CA SER A 95 -9.91 13.55 -6.70
C SER A 95 -10.45 13.71 -8.13
N GLN A 96 -11.28 12.78 -8.59
CA GLN A 96 -11.92 12.87 -9.91
C GLN A 96 -12.95 13.99 -10.00
N MET A 97 -13.61 14.33 -8.89
CA MET A 97 -14.56 15.45 -8.82
C MET A 97 -13.88 16.83 -8.79
N ASN A 98 -12.60 16.91 -8.42
CA ASN A 98 -11.80 18.13 -8.46
C ASN A 98 -10.66 17.97 -9.48
N PRO A 99 -10.92 18.19 -10.79
CA PRO A 99 -9.88 18.10 -11.79
C PRO A 99 -8.93 19.29 -11.64
N GLN A 100 -7.89 19.13 -10.82
CA GLN A 100 -6.69 19.96 -10.95
C GLN A 100 -5.95 19.57 -12.23
N SER A 101 -5.47 20.60 -12.92
CA SER A 101 -4.97 20.63 -14.28
C SER A 101 -3.98 19.50 -14.61
N LYS A 102 -4.18 18.92 -15.79
CA LYS A 102 -3.32 17.89 -16.39
C LYS A 102 -1.94 18.45 -16.65
N ASP A 103 -0.94 17.94 -15.94
CA ASP A 103 0.46 18.21 -16.24
C ASP A 103 1.10 17.08 -17.05
N HIS A 104 1.54 17.52 -18.23
CA HIS A 104 2.78 17.24 -18.93
C HIS A 104 3.02 15.84 -19.52
N ALA A 105 3.07 15.86 -20.84
CA ALA A 105 3.49 14.80 -21.74
C ALA A 105 4.87 14.26 -21.35
N LEU A 106 4.98 12.92 -21.35
CA LEU A 106 6.27 12.24 -21.24
C LEU A 106 7.16 12.57 -22.45
N PRO A 107 8.49 12.69 -22.27
CA PRO A 107 9.42 12.88 -23.37
C PRO A 107 9.43 11.64 -24.27
N SER A 108 9.37 11.85 -25.58
CA SER A 108 9.51 10.81 -26.58
C SER A 108 10.95 10.29 -26.69
N VAL A 109 11.06 8.96 -26.58
CA VAL A 109 11.91 8.03 -27.33
C VAL A 109 13.35 8.48 -27.62
N ARG A 110 14.33 7.93 -26.87
CA ARG A 110 15.73 7.84 -27.28
C ARG A 110 16.06 6.39 -27.64
N ASN A 111 16.43 6.17 -28.91
CA ASN A 111 17.06 4.98 -29.50
C ASN A 111 16.21 3.69 -29.55
N THR A 112 15.32 3.59 -30.54
CA THR A 112 14.55 2.37 -30.84
C THR A 112 15.37 1.41 -31.70
N ILE A 113 16.14 0.52 -31.08
CA ILE A 113 16.53 -0.74 -31.74
C ILE A 113 15.36 -1.71 -31.56
N GLN A 114 14.94 -2.35 -32.64
CA GLN A 114 13.92 -3.39 -32.59
C GLN A 114 14.53 -4.64 -31.94
N LEU A 115 13.94 -5.08 -30.83
CA LEU A 115 14.44 -6.26 -30.11
C LEU A 115 14.26 -7.53 -30.96
N PRO A 116 15.26 -8.44 -30.97
CA PRO A 116 15.11 -9.72 -31.64
C PRO A 116 13.98 -10.54 -31.03
N THR A 117 13.18 -11.18 -31.87
CA THR A 117 12.11 -12.11 -31.45
C THR A 117 12.56 -13.56 -31.46
N GLN A 118 13.70 -13.85 -32.10
CA GLN A 118 14.31 -15.19 -32.20
C GLN A 118 15.81 -15.11 -31.88
N PRO A 119 16.42 -16.21 -31.41
CA PRO A 119 17.86 -16.29 -31.18
C PRO A 119 18.65 -15.91 -32.43
N LEU A 120 19.64 -15.03 -32.28
CA LEU A 120 20.48 -14.59 -33.40
C LEU A 120 21.82 -15.31 -33.41
N ASN A 121 22.39 -15.49 -34.61
CA ASN A 121 23.74 -15.98 -34.79
C ASN A 121 24.79 -14.86 -34.59
N SER A 122 26.09 -15.22 -34.66
CA SER A 122 27.17 -14.25 -34.38
C SER A 122 27.22 -13.08 -35.38
N GLU A 123 26.93 -13.32 -36.66
CA GLU A 123 26.97 -12.28 -37.70
C GLU A 123 25.80 -11.30 -37.56
N GLU A 124 24.63 -11.82 -37.20
CA GLU A 124 23.43 -11.02 -36.94
C GLU A 124 23.62 -10.11 -35.71
N TRP A 125 24.23 -10.64 -34.64
CA TRP A 125 24.59 -9.83 -33.48
C TRP A 125 25.63 -8.76 -33.80
N ASP A 126 26.65 -9.10 -34.60
CA ASP A 126 27.67 -8.14 -35.05
C ASP A 126 27.02 -7.00 -35.85
N LYS A 127 26.06 -7.31 -36.72
CA LYS A 127 25.29 -6.31 -37.47
C LYS A 127 24.47 -5.42 -36.55
N LEU A 128 23.73 -6.00 -35.59
CA LEU A 128 22.90 -5.23 -34.67
C LEU A 128 23.75 -4.28 -33.79
N LYS A 129 24.96 -4.73 -33.40
CA LYS A 129 25.92 -3.89 -32.67
C LYS A 129 26.43 -2.74 -33.54
N ALA A 130 26.72 -2.99 -34.81
CA ALA A 130 27.20 -1.95 -35.74
C ALA A 130 26.16 -0.84 -35.97
N ASP A 131 24.87 -1.19 -35.99
CA ASP A 131 23.77 -0.23 -36.17
C ASP A 131 23.49 0.62 -34.91
N PHE A 132 24.01 0.21 -33.76
CA PHE A 132 23.77 0.90 -32.49
C PHE A 132 24.64 2.16 -32.34
N LYS A 133 23.98 3.33 -32.24
CA LYS A 133 24.62 4.65 -32.07
C LYS A 133 24.51 5.23 -30.64
N GLY A 134 24.28 4.37 -29.64
CA GLY A 134 24.13 4.81 -28.25
C GLY A 134 25.45 5.13 -27.55
N LYS A 135 25.38 5.88 -26.44
CA LYS A 135 26.55 6.23 -25.61
C LYS A 135 26.91 5.16 -24.56
N THR A 136 25.97 4.29 -24.22
CA THR A 136 26.19 3.18 -23.27
C THR A 136 26.73 1.95 -23.99
N SER A 137 27.32 0.97 -23.29
CA SER A 137 27.70 -0.28 -23.97
C SER A 137 26.47 -0.95 -24.60
N PHE A 138 26.62 -1.46 -25.82
CA PHE A 138 25.55 -2.13 -26.55
C PHE A 138 24.94 -3.29 -25.75
N GLU A 139 25.80 -4.12 -25.16
CA GLU A 139 25.43 -5.31 -24.39
C GLU A 139 24.53 -4.95 -23.20
N ARG A 140 24.94 -3.96 -22.40
CA ARG A 140 24.14 -3.45 -21.27
C ARG A 140 22.83 -2.81 -21.70
N PHE A 141 22.84 -2.07 -22.81
CA PHE A 141 21.62 -1.47 -23.34
C PHE A 141 20.62 -2.54 -23.77
N ILE A 142 21.08 -3.52 -24.56
CA ILE A 142 20.17 -4.49 -25.16
C ILE A 142 19.61 -5.48 -24.14
N ILE A 143 20.41 -5.95 -23.18
CA ILE A 143 19.88 -6.82 -22.12
C ILE A 143 18.88 -6.08 -21.22
N SER A 144 19.09 -4.77 -20.98
CA SER A 144 18.14 -3.95 -20.24
C SER A 144 16.81 -3.81 -20.98
N GLN A 145 16.85 -3.63 -22.31
CA GLN A 145 15.65 -3.61 -23.14
C GLN A 145 14.95 -4.98 -23.18
N MET A 146 15.72 -6.08 -23.26
CA MET A 146 15.19 -7.45 -23.19
C MET A 146 14.48 -7.72 -21.87
N ALA A 147 15.10 -7.33 -20.74
CA ALA A 147 14.50 -7.45 -19.42
C ALA A 147 13.20 -6.64 -19.33
N HIS A 148 13.21 -5.40 -19.81
CA HIS A 148 12.03 -4.53 -19.80
C HIS A 148 10.88 -5.04 -20.69
N SER A 149 11.21 -5.76 -21.76
CA SER A 149 10.25 -6.33 -22.71
C SER A 149 9.94 -7.81 -22.44
N HIS A 150 10.48 -8.39 -21.37
CA HIS A 150 10.32 -9.81 -21.01
C HIS A 150 10.63 -10.77 -22.17
N SER A 151 11.69 -10.48 -22.93
CA SER A 151 12.10 -11.30 -24.07
C SER A 151 12.35 -12.77 -23.68
N SER A 152 12.33 -13.67 -24.66
CA SER A 152 12.55 -15.09 -24.38
C SER A 152 13.96 -15.36 -23.85
N VAL A 153 14.07 -16.38 -23.00
CA VAL A 153 15.35 -16.82 -22.43
C VAL A 153 16.32 -17.25 -23.53
N ASP A 154 15.85 -17.89 -24.61
CA ASP A 154 16.70 -18.32 -25.73
C ASP A 154 17.32 -17.15 -26.48
N VAL A 155 16.57 -16.05 -26.69
CA VAL A 155 17.09 -14.84 -27.32
C VAL A 155 18.22 -14.25 -26.48
N ALA A 156 17.99 -14.10 -25.17
CA ALA A 156 19.00 -13.60 -24.26
C ALA A 156 20.21 -14.55 -24.14
N LYS A 157 19.98 -15.87 -24.19
CA LYS A 157 21.05 -16.88 -24.18
C LYS A 157 21.93 -16.76 -25.43
N SER A 158 21.35 -16.48 -26.59
CA SER A 158 22.12 -16.23 -27.83
C SER A 158 23.02 -14.99 -27.72
N LEU A 159 22.56 -13.94 -27.04
CA LEU A 159 23.37 -12.75 -26.74
C LEU A 159 24.54 -13.12 -25.82
N LEU A 160 24.29 -13.90 -24.76
CA LEU A 160 25.35 -14.37 -23.85
C LEU A 160 26.40 -15.20 -24.60
N ALA A 161 25.97 -16.10 -25.48
CA ALA A 161 26.86 -16.92 -26.29
C ALA A 161 27.74 -16.07 -27.22
N TRP A 162 27.16 -15.06 -27.89
CA TRP A 162 27.91 -14.14 -28.74
C TRP A 162 28.91 -13.29 -27.94
N VAL A 163 28.51 -12.73 -26.79
CA VAL A 163 29.43 -11.98 -25.92
C VAL A 163 30.57 -12.87 -25.41
N ALA A 164 30.25 -14.08 -24.96
CA ALA A 164 31.25 -15.03 -24.49
C ALA A 164 32.24 -15.40 -25.60
N ALA A 165 31.76 -15.64 -26.83
CA ALA A 165 32.61 -15.95 -27.97
C ALA A 165 33.59 -14.81 -28.31
N LYS A 166 33.14 -13.55 -28.23
CA LYS A 166 33.98 -12.37 -28.52
C LYS A 166 34.97 -12.05 -27.38
N ASN A 167 34.65 -12.43 -26.15
CA ASN A 167 35.40 -12.04 -24.95
C ASN A 167 36.08 -13.23 -24.24
N ASN A 168 36.56 -14.24 -24.97
CA ASN A 168 37.28 -15.41 -24.41
C ASN A 168 36.51 -16.12 -23.28
N GLY A 169 35.20 -16.25 -23.41
CA GLY A 169 34.30 -16.83 -22.40
C GLY A 169 33.93 -15.87 -21.26
N ILE A 170 34.35 -14.62 -21.28
CA ILE A 170 34.02 -13.68 -20.20
C ILE A 170 32.68 -13.01 -20.50
N VAL A 171 31.75 -13.14 -19.56
CA VAL A 171 30.47 -12.45 -19.58
C VAL A 171 30.42 -11.50 -18.38
N SER A 172 30.13 -10.23 -18.64
CA SER A 172 30.07 -9.20 -17.60
C SER A 172 28.95 -9.48 -16.60
N TYR A 173 29.15 -9.06 -15.36
CA TYR A 173 28.16 -9.18 -14.29
C TYR A 173 26.77 -8.64 -14.67
N ASP A 174 26.70 -7.41 -15.20
CA ASP A 174 25.42 -6.77 -15.61
C ASP A 174 24.62 -7.64 -16.61
N LEU A 175 25.32 -8.31 -17.53
CA LEU A 175 24.69 -9.18 -18.53
C LEU A 175 24.15 -10.45 -17.89
N LEU A 176 24.90 -11.04 -16.95
CA LEU A 176 24.45 -12.20 -16.19
C LEU A 176 23.25 -11.87 -15.31
N VAL A 177 23.22 -10.70 -14.66
CA VAL A 177 22.07 -10.26 -13.85
C VAL A 177 20.83 -10.05 -14.72
N GLY A 178 20.98 -9.39 -15.88
CA GLY A 178 19.88 -9.21 -16.82
C GLY A 178 19.35 -10.54 -17.39
N TYR A 179 20.24 -11.50 -17.65
CA TYR A 179 19.84 -12.85 -18.05
C TYR A 179 19.14 -13.61 -16.92
N LEU A 180 19.71 -13.58 -15.71
CA LEU A 180 19.13 -14.19 -14.52
C LEU A 180 17.70 -13.68 -14.27
N TYR A 181 17.48 -12.38 -14.40
CA TYR A 181 16.15 -11.79 -14.29
C TYR A 181 15.15 -12.45 -15.25
N LEU A 182 15.53 -12.64 -16.52
CA LEU A 182 14.67 -13.32 -17.50
C LEU A 182 14.45 -14.79 -17.16
N CYS A 183 15.48 -15.50 -16.70
CA CYS A 183 15.36 -16.89 -16.25
C CYS A 183 14.38 -17.02 -15.08
N VAL A 184 14.47 -16.12 -14.09
CA VAL A 184 13.56 -16.06 -12.94
C VAL A 184 12.14 -15.73 -13.40
N PHE A 185 11.98 -14.73 -14.27
CA PHE A 185 10.67 -14.31 -14.78
C PHE A 185 9.94 -15.43 -15.53
N HIS A 186 10.67 -16.18 -16.36
CA HIS A 186 10.12 -17.30 -17.14
C HIS A 186 10.20 -18.65 -16.42
N MET A 187 10.53 -18.66 -15.13
CA MET A 187 10.63 -19.86 -14.29
C MET A 187 11.54 -20.97 -14.87
N GLN A 188 12.65 -20.59 -15.51
CA GLN A 188 13.64 -21.51 -16.09
C GLN A 188 14.66 -21.96 -15.04
N THR A 189 14.26 -22.88 -14.17
CA THR A 189 15.05 -23.31 -13.00
C THR A 189 16.43 -23.85 -13.35
N SER A 190 16.58 -24.62 -14.44
CA SER A 190 17.88 -25.13 -14.87
C SER A 190 18.86 -24.01 -15.24
N GLU A 191 18.38 -22.99 -15.95
CA GLU A 191 19.19 -21.83 -16.34
C GLU A 191 19.58 -21.00 -15.11
N VAL A 192 18.67 -20.84 -14.15
CA VAL A 192 18.98 -20.16 -12.87
C VAL A 192 20.14 -20.86 -12.16
N ILE A 193 20.11 -22.20 -12.10
CA ILE A 193 21.16 -23.00 -11.46
C ILE A 193 22.49 -22.83 -12.20
N ASP A 194 22.49 -22.85 -13.53
CA ASP A 194 23.71 -22.64 -14.32
C ASP A 194 24.31 -21.25 -14.07
N VAL A 195 23.48 -20.21 -14.06
CA VAL A 195 23.92 -18.84 -13.78
C VAL A 195 24.41 -18.70 -12.34
N PHE A 196 23.75 -19.36 -11.38
CA PHE A 196 24.18 -19.38 -9.98
C PHE A 196 25.60 -19.93 -9.83
N GLU A 197 25.91 -21.08 -10.47
CA GLU A 197 27.24 -21.67 -10.41
C GLU A 197 28.30 -20.78 -11.07
N ILE A 198 27.97 -20.14 -12.19
CA ILE A 198 28.85 -19.16 -12.85
C ILE A 198 29.12 -17.99 -11.90
N MET A 199 28.09 -17.43 -11.28
CA MET A 199 28.22 -16.29 -10.39
C MET A 199 29.04 -16.64 -9.13
N LYS A 200 28.75 -17.79 -8.50
CA LYS A 200 29.46 -18.30 -7.31
C LYS A 200 30.93 -18.54 -7.59
N THR A 201 31.27 -19.03 -8.79
CA THR A 201 32.66 -19.28 -9.17
C THR A 201 33.43 -18.00 -9.49
N ARG A 202 32.76 -17.00 -10.10
CA ARG A 202 33.43 -15.78 -10.60
C ARG A 202 33.45 -14.62 -9.62
N TYR A 203 32.46 -14.52 -8.73
CA TYR A 203 32.28 -13.36 -7.87
C TYR A 203 32.21 -13.81 -6.42
N LYS A 204 33.06 -13.20 -5.58
CA LYS A 204 33.09 -13.51 -4.13
C LYS A 204 31.86 -12.96 -3.39
N THR A 205 31.36 -11.82 -3.83
CA THR A 205 30.21 -11.12 -3.25
C THR A 205 29.39 -10.52 -4.39
N LEU A 206 28.07 -10.59 -4.28
CA LEU A 206 27.14 -10.00 -5.23
C LEU A 206 26.53 -8.73 -4.63
N GLU A 207 26.00 -7.85 -5.49
CA GLU A 207 25.19 -6.74 -4.98
C GLU A 207 23.82 -7.25 -4.50
N PRO A 208 23.11 -6.51 -3.63
CA PRO A 208 21.84 -6.97 -3.04
C PRO A 208 20.78 -7.42 -4.06
N GLY A 209 20.74 -6.77 -5.23
CA GLY A 209 19.83 -7.13 -6.33
C GLY A 209 20.12 -8.52 -6.92
N GLY A 210 21.41 -8.84 -7.13
CA GLY A 210 21.83 -10.15 -7.63
C GLY A 210 21.50 -11.28 -6.65
N TYR A 211 21.78 -11.08 -5.36
CA TYR A 211 21.38 -12.04 -4.32
C TYR A 211 19.87 -12.25 -4.30
N SER A 212 19.08 -11.18 -4.38
CA SER A 212 17.62 -11.25 -4.36
C SER A 212 17.06 -12.07 -5.52
N LEU A 213 17.60 -11.90 -6.73
CA LEU A 213 17.18 -12.67 -7.90
C LEU A 213 17.56 -14.15 -7.79
N LEU A 214 18.75 -14.46 -7.27
CA LEU A 214 19.15 -15.85 -7.05
C LEU A 214 18.26 -16.54 -6.02
N ILE A 215 17.95 -15.87 -4.90
CA ILE A 215 16.99 -16.37 -3.91
C ILE A 215 15.65 -16.67 -4.60
N GLN A 216 15.08 -15.71 -5.32
CA GLN A 216 13.80 -15.88 -6.00
C GLN A 216 13.81 -17.02 -7.05
N GLY A 217 14.92 -17.22 -7.75
CA GLY A 217 15.03 -18.26 -8.77
C GLY A 217 15.20 -19.67 -8.19
N LEU A 218 15.82 -19.81 -7.02
CA LEU A 218 16.16 -21.11 -6.43
C LEU A 218 15.01 -21.74 -5.64
N ILE A 219 14.04 -20.95 -5.16
CA ILE A 219 13.00 -21.42 -4.22
C ILE A 219 12.03 -22.46 -4.79
N HIS A 220 11.97 -22.64 -6.11
CA HIS A 220 11.16 -23.68 -6.78
C HIS A 220 11.95 -24.95 -7.13
N SER A 221 13.24 -25.00 -6.78
CA SER A 221 14.15 -26.08 -7.15
C SER A 221 14.45 -27.00 -5.97
N ASP A 222 14.94 -28.21 -6.25
CA ASP A 222 15.51 -29.10 -5.22
C ASP A 222 16.69 -28.47 -4.47
N ARG A 223 17.29 -27.41 -5.02
CA ARG A 223 18.37 -26.62 -4.42
C ARG A 223 17.85 -25.42 -3.61
N TRP A 224 16.58 -25.35 -3.26
CA TRP A 224 16.00 -24.22 -2.52
C TRP A 224 16.74 -23.89 -1.22
N ARG A 225 17.40 -24.86 -0.55
CA ARG A 225 18.22 -24.59 0.64
C ARG A 225 19.40 -23.65 0.38
N GLU A 226 19.89 -23.56 -0.85
CA GLU A 226 20.89 -22.56 -1.25
C GLU A 226 20.32 -21.13 -1.13
N SER A 227 19.01 -20.93 -1.34
CA SER A 227 18.37 -19.63 -1.11
C SER A 227 18.47 -19.18 0.35
N LEU A 228 18.41 -20.12 1.30
CA LEU A 228 18.61 -19.83 2.73
C LEU A 228 20.05 -19.44 3.03
N LEU A 229 21.03 -20.13 2.42
CA LEU A 229 22.45 -19.78 2.57
C LEU A 229 22.73 -18.38 2.03
N LEU A 230 22.14 -18.03 0.89
CA LEU A 230 22.22 -16.68 0.33
C LEU A 230 21.56 -15.65 1.25
N LEU A 231 20.42 -15.97 1.88
CA LEU A 231 19.79 -15.10 2.87
C LEU A 231 20.71 -14.87 4.07
N GLU A 232 21.37 -15.90 4.59
CA GLU A 232 22.36 -15.77 5.68
C GLU A 232 23.57 -14.92 5.26
N ASP A 233 24.01 -15.02 4.01
CA ASP A 233 25.08 -14.17 3.50
C ASP A 233 24.65 -12.69 3.42
N ILE A 234 23.39 -12.41 3.05
CA ILE A 234 22.84 -11.05 3.13
C ILE A 234 22.85 -10.56 4.58
N LYS A 235 22.34 -11.36 5.54
CA LYS A 235 22.25 -10.99 6.97
C LYS A 235 23.59 -10.56 7.57
N LYS A 236 24.71 -11.12 7.09
CA LYS A 236 26.07 -10.77 7.56
C LYS A 236 26.48 -9.33 7.20
N VAL A 237 25.89 -8.73 6.17
CA VAL A 237 26.27 -7.40 5.67
C VAL A 237 25.17 -6.36 5.82
N ILE A 238 23.91 -6.75 5.63
CA ILE A 238 22.74 -5.87 5.72
C ILE A 238 21.51 -6.64 6.24
N THR A 239 20.50 -5.93 6.73
CA THR A 239 19.20 -6.55 7.01
C THR A 239 18.52 -6.96 5.69
N PRO A 240 18.11 -8.23 5.52
CA PRO A 240 17.44 -8.67 4.31
C PRO A 240 16.11 -7.94 4.08
N SER A 241 15.71 -7.79 2.82
CA SER A 241 14.44 -7.15 2.50
C SER A 241 13.25 -8.07 2.82
N LYS A 242 12.06 -7.47 3.03
CA LYS A 242 10.80 -8.23 3.15
C LYS A 242 10.55 -9.20 1.99
N LYS A 243 11.05 -8.88 0.78
CA LYS A 243 10.95 -9.75 -0.40
C LYS A 243 11.87 -10.97 -0.27
N ASN A 244 13.09 -10.80 0.24
CA ASN A 244 13.99 -11.92 0.48
C ASN A 244 13.40 -12.91 1.49
N TYR A 245 12.87 -12.41 2.60
CA TYR A 245 12.16 -13.25 3.57
C TYR A 245 10.93 -13.91 2.94
N ASN A 246 10.09 -13.16 2.20
CA ASN A 246 8.94 -13.73 1.49
C ASN A 246 9.33 -14.92 0.62
N ASP A 247 10.36 -14.76 -0.22
CA ASP A 247 10.76 -15.77 -1.17
C ASP A 247 11.29 -17.02 -0.46
N CYS A 248 12.14 -16.86 0.57
CA CYS A 248 12.63 -17.98 1.38
C CYS A 248 11.51 -18.67 2.18
N ILE A 249 10.54 -17.93 2.72
CA ILE A 249 9.37 -18.48 3.41
C ILE A 249 8.53 -19.31 2.42
N GLN A 250 8.24 -18.77 1.24
CA GLN A 250 7.51 -19.52 0.20
C GLN A 250 8.29 -20.76 -0.24
N GLY A 251 9.60 -20.66 -0.44
CA GLY A 251 10.46 -21.79 -0.76
C GLY A 251 10.40 -22.90 0.30
N ALA A 252 10.45 -22.53 1.59
CA ALA A 252 10.30 -23.48 2.68
C ALA A 252 8.91 -24.15 2.69
N LEU A 253 7.84 -23.39 2.49
CA LEU A 253 6.47 -23.93 2.42
C LEU A 253 6.27 -24.86 1.21
N LEU A 254 6.78 -24.50 0.03
CA LEU A 254 6.75 -25.34 -1.17
C LEU A 254 7.39 -26.71 -0.95
N HIS A 255 8.41 -26.77 -0.09
CA HIS A 255 9.14 -27.98 0.27
C HIS A 255 8.73 -28.57 1.63
N GLN A 256 7.57 -28.16 2.16
CA GLN A 256 6.96 -28.69 3.39
C GLN A 256 7.81 -28.48 4.67
N ASP A 257 8.76 -27.55 4.67
CA ASP A 257 9.60 -27.19 5.83
C ASP A 257 8.93 -26.07 6.65
N ILE A 258 7.87 -26.44 7.37
CA ILE A 258 7.03 -25.53 8.16
C ILE A 258 7.84 -24.76 9.22
N ASN A 259 8.76 -25.46 9.90
CA ASN A 259 9.53 -24.87 10.99
C ASN A 259 10.45 -23.76 10.46
N THR A 260 11.12 -24.01 9.34
CA THR A 260 11.97 -22.99 8.70
C THR A 260 11.12 -21.80 8.24
N ALA A 261 9.98 -22.04 7.59
CA ALA A 261 9.07 -20.98 7.16
C ALA A 261 8.60 -20.11 8.34
N TRP A 262 8.18 -20.73 9.44
CA TRP A 262 7.70 -20.00 10.61
C TRP A 262 8.82 -19.24 11.32
N ASN A 263 10.02 -19.81 11.44
CA ASN A 263 11.16 -19.14 12.06
C ASN A 263 11.58 -17.91 11.27
N LEU A 264 11.62 -17.99 9.94
CA LEU A 264 11.90 -16.84 9.07
C LEU A 264 10.82 -15.76 9.19
N TYR A 265 9.55 -16.15 9.33
CA TYR A 265 8.46 -15.20 9.58
C TYR A 265 8.64 -14.47 10.92
N GLN A 266 8.96 -15.19 12.00
CA GLN A 266 9.22 -14.58 13.30
C GLN A 266 10.47 -13.68 13.29
N GLU A 267 11.52 -14.09 12.57
CA GLU A 267 12.72 -13.25 12.40
C GLU A 267 12.41 -11.96 11.64
N LEU A 268 11.60 -12.03 10.57
CA LEU A 268 11.13 -10.84 9.85
C LEU A 268 10.39 -9.89 10.80
N LEU A 269 9.50 -10.42 11.65
CA LEU A 269 8.79 -9.60 12.65
C LEU A 269 9.73 -9.01 13.70
N GLY A 270 10.77 -9.76 14.10
CA GLY A 270 11.80 -9.29 15.02
C GLY A 270 12.65 -8.12 14.50
N HIS A 271 12.63 -7.87 13.19
CA HIS A 271 13.22 -6.69 12.55
C HIS A 271 12.25 -5.51 12.38
N ASP A 272 11.07 -5.56 13.04
CA ASP A 272 10.01 -4.55 12.92
C ASP A 272 9.50 -4.36 11.48
N PHE A 273 9.69 -5.35 10.61
CA PHE A 273 9.12 -5.31 9.28
C PHE A 273 7.64 -5.68 9.28
N VAL A 274 6.89 -4.97 8.43
CA VAL A 274 5.55 -5.39 8.04
C VAL A 274 5.68 -6.45 6.94
N PRO A 275 5.25 -7.71 7.18
CA PRO A 275 5.28 -8.77 6.18
C PRO A 275 4.51 -8.38 4.93
N MET A 276 4.93 -8.91 3.78
CA MET A 276 4.13 -8.83 2.57
C MET A 276 2.83 -9.63 2.76
N LEU A 277 1.71 -9.13 2.23
CA LEU A 277 0.43 -9.84 2.33
C LEU A 277 0.50 -11.19 1.59
N GLU A 278 1.32 -11.27 0.55
CA GLU A 278 1.64 -12.49 -0.18
C GLU A 278 2.33 -13.53 0.72
N THR A 279 3.20 -13.10 1.64
CA THR A 279 3.85 -14.00 2.61
C THR A 279 2.82 -14.59 3.56
N LEU A 280 1.91 -13.76 4.08
CA LEU A 280 0.85 -14.21 4.96
C LEU A 280 -0.11 -15.15 4.23
N LYS A 281 -0.48 -14.81 2.99
CA LYS A 281 -1.33 -15.63 2.11
C LYS A 281 -0.73 -17.02 1.88
N ALA A 282 0.58 -17.11 1.67
CA ALA A 282 1.25 -18.39 1.41
C ALA A 282 1.05 -19.40 2.55
N PHE A 283 1.05 -18.96 3.81
CA PHE A 283 0.76 -19.84 4.95
C PHE A 283 -0.67 -20.40 4.90
N PHE A 284 -1.66 -19.62 4.50
CA PHE A 284 -3.05 -20.10 4.35
C PHE A 284 -3.22 -21.02 3.14
N ASP A 285 -2.57 -20.70 2.01
CA ASP A 285 -2.60 -21.54 0.81
C ASP A 285 -2.01 -22.92 1.06
N PHE A 286 -0.89 -22.99 1.79
CA PHE A 286 -0.26 -24.24 2.21
C PHE A 286 -1.08 -24.97 3.29
N GLY A 287 -1.66 -24.20 4.22
CA GLY A 287 -2.42 -24.73 5.36
C GLY A 287 -3.69 -25.48 5.02
N LYS A 288 -4.28 -25.26 3.83
CA LYS A 288 -5.54 -25.92 3.44
C LYS A 288 -5.44 -27.45 3.41
N ASP A 289 -4.23 -27.97 3.17
CA ASP A 289 -3.95 -29.41 3.06
C ASP A 289 -3.37 -30.00 4.36
N ILE A 290 -3.15 -29.17 5.39
CA ILE A 290 -2.54 -29.57 6.67
C ILE A 290 -3.62 -29.76 7.73
N LYS A 291 -3.56 -30.89 8.44
CA LYS A 291 -4.44 -31.22 9.56
C LYS A 291 -3.63 -31.28 10.86
N ASP A 292 -3.11 -30.14 11.27
CA ASP A 292 -2.31 -29.97 12.48
C ASP A 292 -2.81 -28.76 13.28
N ASP A 293 -3.05 -28.98 14.57
CA ASP A 293 -3.53 -27.94 15.49
C ASP A 293 -2.46 -26.88 15.74
N ASN A 294 -1.18 -27.26 15.77
CA ASN A 294 -0.09 -26.30 15.95
C ASN A 294 0.01 -25.35 14.75
N TYR A 295 -0.10 -25.87 13.53
CA TYR A 295 -0.19 -25.05 12.33
C TYR A 295 -1.44 -24.16 12.32
N SER A 296 -2.58 -24.69 12.76
CA SER A 296 -3.83 -23.92 12.85
C SER A 296 -3.67 -22.74 13.81
N ASN A 297 -3.04 -22.93 14.97
CA ASN A 297 -2.75 -21.84 15.91
C ASN A 297 -1.87 -20.75 15.29
N LYS A 298 -0.86 -21.12 14.50
CA LYS A 298 -0.01 -20.16 13.76
C LYS A 298 -0.82 -19.31 12.77
N LEU A 299 -1.80 -19.89 12.08
CA LEU A 299 -2.67 -19.14 11.18
C LEU A 299 -3.59 -18.18 11.93
N LEU A 300 -4.12 -18.60 13.10
CA LEU A 300 -4.88 -17.72 13.98
C LEU A 300 -4.02 -16.56 14.53
N ASP A 301 -2.73 -16.79 14.79
CA ASP A 301 -1.78 -15.73 15.15
C ASP A 301 -1.59 -14.73 14.00
N ILE A 302 -1.58 -15.17 12.74
CA ILE A 302 -1.56 -14.26 11.59
C ILE A 302 -2.84 -13.41 11.54
N LEU A 303 -4.01 -13.98 11.79
CA LEU A 303 -5.25 -13.19 11.85
C LEU A 303 -5.21 -12.16 12.99
N SER A 304 -4.63 -12.54 14.13
CA SER A 304 -4.38 -11.63 15.26
C SER A 304 -3.40 -10.53 14.89
N TYR A 305 -2.36 -10.85 14.11
CA TYR A 305 -1.42 -9.87 13.58
C TYR A 305 -2.13 -8.86 12.65
N LEU A 306 -2.99 -9.34 11.74
CA LEU A 306 -3.80 -8.46 10.88
C LEU A 306 -4.69 -7.51 11.71
N ARG A 307 -5.38 -8.05 12.72
CA ARG A 307 -6.20 -7.27 13.67
C ARG A 307 -5.39 -6.23 14.43
N ASN A 308 -4.21 -6.60 14.92
CA ASN A 308 -3.40 -5.75 15.78
C ASN A 308 -2.69 -4.62 15.01
N ASN A 309 -2.46 -4.81 13.71
CA ASN A 309 -1.79 -3.83 12.85
C ASN A 309 -2.74 -3.11 11.89
N GLN A 310 -4.06 -3.30 12.02
CA GLN A 310 -5.07 -2.72 11.12
C GLN A 310 -4.79 -3.03 9.64
N LEU A 311 -4.36 -4.26 9.37
CA LEU A 311 -4.07 -4.75 8.02
C LEU A 311 -5.25 -5.54 7.48
N TYR A 312 -5.46 -5.44 6.18
CA TYR A 312 -6.55 -6.09 5.47
C TYR A 312 -5.99 -6.96 4.35
N PRO A 313 -6.45 -8.21 4.19
CA PRO A 313 -6.10 -9.03 3.04
C PRO A 313 -6.62 -8.39 1.75
N GLY A 314 -5.91 -8.61 0.64
CA GLY A 314 -6.48 -8.43 -0.71
C GLY A 314 -7.48 -9.53 -1.03
N GLU A 315 -8.22 -9.39 -2.13
CA GLU A 315 -9.32 -10.26 -2.49
C GLU A 315 -8.90 -11.73 -2.64
N SER A 316 -7.79 -12.00 -3.33
CA SER A 316 -7.24 -13.36 -3.45
C SER A 316 -6.79 -13.96 -2.11
N PHE A 317 -6.25 -13.15 -1.20
CA PHE A 317 -5.87 -13.60 0.14
C PHE A 317 -7.13 -13.90 0.98
N ALA A 318 -8.18 -13.09 0.88
CA ALA A 318 -9.46 -13.39 1.55
C ALA A 318 -10.03 -14.74 1.06
N HIS A 319 -9.90 -15.07 -0.23
CA HIS A 319 -10.26 -16.40 -0.74
C HIS A 319 -9.42 -17.52 -0.12
N SER A 320 -8.10 -17.35 0.00
CA SER A 320 -7.22 -18.33 0.67
C SER A 320 -7.61 -18.57 2.13
N ILE A 321 -7.91 -17.49 2.87
CA ILE A 321 -8.39 -17.60 4.26
C ILE A 321 -9.71 -18.39 4.29
N LYS A 322 -10.67 -18.05 3.42
CA LYS A 322 -11.94 -18.78 3.30
C LYS A 322 -11.71 -20.27 3.07
N THR A 323 -10.89 -20.61 2.07
CA THR A 323 -10.59 -22.00 1.72
C THR A 323 -9.95 -22.76 2.88
N TRP A 324 -9.02 -22.15 3.62
CA TRP A 324 -8.43 -22.78 4.79
C TRP A 324 -9.47 -23.05 5.89
N PHE A 325 -10.28 -22.06 6.28
CA PHE A 325 -11.30 -22.27 7.31
C PHE A 325 -12.26 -23.41 6.94
N GLU A 326 -12.71 -23.44 5.67
CA GLU A 326 -13.61 -24.49 5.16
C GLU A 326 -12.93 -25.87 5.04
N SER A 327 -11.59 -25.94 5.01
CA SER A 327 -10.86 -27.21 4.99
C SER A 327 -10.64 -27.82 6.39
N VAL A 328 -10.83 -27.05 7.47
CA VAL A 328 -10.61 -27.52 8.85
C VAL A 328 -11.60 -28.65 9.20
N PRO A 329 -11.13 -29.89 9.43
CA PRO A 329 -12.00 -31.03 9.69
C PRO A 329 -12.83 -30.86 10.97
N GLY A 330 -14.08 -31.32 10.94
CA GLY A 330 -14.96 -31.39 12.12
C GLY A 330 -15.52 -30.04 12.61
N LYS A 331 -15.04 -28.89 12.13
CA LYS A 331 -15.52 -27.56 12.57
C LYS A 331 -16.70 -27.00 11.76
N GLN A 332 -16.98 -27.57 10.59
CA GLN A 332 -18.09 -27.16 9.70
C GLN A 332 -18.16 -25.64 9.47
N TRP A 333 -17.00 -25.00 9.25
CA TRP A 333 -16.95 -23.59 8.89
C TRP A 333 -17.59 -23.37 7.53
N LYS A 334 -18.34 -22.26 7.40
CA LYS A 334 -18.86 -21.77 6.14
C LYS A 334 -18.43 -20.32 5.96
N GLY A 335 -17.82 -20.02 4.80
CA GLY A 335 -17.44 -18.67 4.43
C GLY A 335 -18.40 -18.04 3.41
N GLN A 336 -18.65 -16.75 3.54
CA GLN A 336 -19.41 -15.95 2.59
C GLN A 336 -18.82 -14.54 2.48
N PHE A 337 -18.63 -14.06 1.26
CA PHE A 337 -18.31 -12.66 1.00
C PHE A 337 -19.58 -11.81 1.13
N THR A 338 -19.50 -10.75 1.94
CA THR A 338 -20.66 -10.00 2.40
C THR A 338 -20.34 -8.51 2.60
N THR A 339 -21.34 -7.75 3.03
CA THR A 339 -21.20 -6.37 3.50
C THR A 339 -21.92 -6.19 4.84
N VAL A 340 -21.68 -5.06 5.48
CA VAL A 340 -22.25 -4.73 6.80
C VAL A 340 -23.30 -3.63 6.62
N GLN A 341 -24.46 -3.82 7.23
CA GLN A 341 -25.53 -2.83 7.27
C GLN A 341 -25.09 -1.57 8.03
N LYS A 342 -25.77 -0.44 7.82
CA LYS A 342 -25.50 0.79 8.59
C LYS A 342 -25.69 0.63 10.10
N SER A 343 -26.52 -0.35 10.53
CA SER A 343 -26.72 -0.72 11.92
C SER A 343 -25.49 -1.40 12.55
N GLY A 344 -24.57 -1.91 11.74
CA GLY A 344 -23.45 -2.75 12.20
C GLY A 344 -23.72 -4.25 12.11
N GLN A 345 -24.84 -4.69 11.53
CA GLN A 345 -25.14 -6.12 11.35
C GLN A 345 -24.53 -6.66 10.06
N CYS A 346 -23.83 -7.79 10.15
CA CYS A 346 -23.31 -8.55 9.01
C CYS A 346 -24.47 -9.10 8.17
N LEU A 347 -24.50 -8.84 6.84
CA LEU A 347 -25.53 -9.39 5.96
C LEU A 347 -25.40 -10.91 5.73
N GLY A 348 -24.26 -11.50 6.09
CA GLY A 348 -24.03 -12.94 5.96
C GLY A 348 -24.69 -13.74 7.08
N CYS A 349 -24.32 -13.45 8.33
CA CYS A 349 -24.75 -14.22 9.50
C CYS A 349 -25.69 -13.46 10.45
N GLY A 350 -25.94 -12.17 10.22
CA GLY A 350 -26.78 -11.33 11.08
C GLY A 350 -26.13 -10.85 12.37
N LYS A 351 -24.92 -11.33 12.72
CA LYS A 351 -24.19 -10.89 13.93
C LYS A 351 -23.81 -9.41 13.84
N THR A 352 -23.78 -8.77 15.00
CA THR A 352 -23.33 -7.38 15.15
C THR A 352 -21.81 -7.32 15.19
N ILE A 353 -21.23 -6.48 14.34
CA ILE A 353 -19.80 -6.17 14.29
C ILE A 353 -19.39 -5.35 15.52
N GLU A 354 -18.16 -5.54 15.99
CA GLU A 354 -17.56 -4.80 17.10
C GLU A 354 -17.81 -3.29 16.99
N SER A 355 -18.11 -2.64 18.12
CA SER A 355 -18.43 -1.21 18.16
C SER A 355 -17.23 -0.35 17.81
N ILE A 356 -17.46 0.76 17.10
CA ILE A 356 -16.44 1.80 16.88
C ILE A 356 -16.08 2.53 18.18
N GLN A 357 -16.94 2.47 19.19
CA GLN A 357 -16.69 3.12 20.48
C GLN A 357 -15.57 2.41 21.22
N LEU A 358 -14.66 3.21 21.78
CA LEU A 358 -13.58 2.72 22.64
C LEU A 358 -14.16 2.34 24.00
N SER A 359 -13.65 1.26 24.59
CA SER A 359 -13.90 1.01 26.02
C SER A 359 -13.28 2.13 26.88
N PRO A 360 -13.74 2.34 28.13
CA PRO A 360 -13.13 3.31 29.03
C PRO A 360 -11.61 3.11 29.19
N GLU A 361 -11.16 1.86 29.23
CA GLU A 361 -9.74 1.51 29.36
C GLU A 361 -8.96 1.81 28.07
N GLU A 362 -9.53 1.45 26.91
CA GLU A 362 -8.96 1.81 25.61
C GLU A 362 -8.83 3.32 25.44
N TYR A 363 -9.85 4.06 25.88
CA TYR A 363 -9.90 5.51 25.79
C TYR A 363 -8.85 6.18 26.67
N GLU A 364 -8.77 5.83 27.96
CA GLU A 364 -7.76 6.40 28.85
C GLU A 364 -6.33 6.00 28.44
N PHE A 365 -6.14 4.79 27.91
CA PHE A 365 -4.86 4.38 27.32
C PHE A 365 -4.48 5.28 26.13
N LEU A 366 -5.38 5.44 25.15
CA LEU A 366 -5.15 6.28 23.98
C LEU A 366 -4.87 7.72 24.38
N LYS A 367 -5.71 8.29 25.24
CA LYS A 367 -5.57 9.65 25.77
C LYS A 367 -4.20 9.83 26.43
N GLY A 368 -3.79 8.94 27.32
CA GLY A 368 -2.49 9.01 27.98
C GLY A 368 -1.30 8.97 27.01
N ARG A 369 -1.40 8.20 25.93
CA ARG A 369 -0.37 8.14 24.87
C ARG A 369 -0.34 9.38 24.01
N ILE A 370 -1.49 9.89 23.57
CA ILE A 370 -1.55 11.12 22.76
C ILE A 370 -1.03 12.33 23.55
N MET A 371 -1.39 12.46 24.83
CA MET A 371 -0.89 13.56 25.67
C MET A 371 0.64 13.53 25.77
N ARG A 372 1.22 12.34 25.99
CA ARG A 372 2.67 12.20 26.15
C ARG A 372 3.44 12.30 24.84
N ASP A 373 3.00 11.60 23.81
CA ASP A 373 3.79 11.34 22.60
C ASP A 373 3.56 12.42 21.53
N VAL A 374 2.37 13.03 21.48
CA VAL A 374 2.01 14.04 20.47
C VAL A 374 2.09 15.45 21.03
N ILE A 375 1.67 15.65 22.27
CA ILE A 375 1.54 16.99 22.87
C ILE A 375 2.81 17.35 23.64
N ASP A 376 3.30 16.47 24.49
CA ASP A 376 4.52 16.68 25.28
C ASP A 376 5.82 16.22 24.57
N GLY A 377 5.69 15.45 23.47
CA GLY A 377 6.72 14.60 22.85
C GLY A 377 7.96 15.27 22.20
N GLY A 378 8.36 16.48 22.62
CA GLY A 378 9.61 17.10 22.18
C GLY A 378 9.57 17.85 20.83
N ASP A 379 10.70 18.48 20.45
CA ASP A 379 10.82 19.56 19.44
C ASP A 379 10.22 19.31 18.05
N GLN A 380 9.93 18.06 17.68
CA GLN A 380 9.45 17.71 16.34
C GLN A 380 8.10 18.35 15.98
N TYR A 381 7.35 18.82 17.00
CA TYR A 381 6.08 19.54 16.84
C TYR A 381 6.08 20.95 17.42
N LYS A 382 7.21 21.46 17.94
CA LYS A 382 7.35 22.77 18.58
C LYS A 382 7.30 23.97 17.61
N LYS A 383 6.37 23.96 16.64
CA LYS A 383 5.90 25.24 16.06
C LYS A 383 4.94 25.96 17.00
N THR A 384 4.39 25.25 17.98
CA THR A 384 3.59 25.83 19.06
C THR A 384 4.49 26.11 20.26
N THR A 385 4.41 27.33 20.81
CA THR A 385 5.22 27.69 21.98
C THR A 385 4.72 26.95 23.22
N PRO A 386 5.60 26.52 24.14
CA PRO A 386 5.18 25.89 25.40
C PRO A 386 4.22 26.78 26.21
N GLN A 387 4.40 28.10 26.14
CA GLN A 387 3.53 29.07 26.80
C GLN A 387 2.13 29.09 26.19
N GLU A 388 2.01 29.03 24.86
CA GLU A 388 0.71 28.97 24.19
C GLU A 388 0.00 27.65 24.50
N LEU A 389 0.73 26.53 24.52
CA LEU A 389 0.18 25.24 24.92
C LEU A 389 -0.35 25.30 26.35
N LYS A 390 0.44 25.83 27.30
CA LYS A 390 -0.01 25.98 28.69
C LYS A 390 -1.25 26.86 28.84
N ARG A 391 -1.29 27.97 28.09
CA ARG A 391 -2.47 28.85 28.02
C ARG A 391 -3.70 28.08 27.55
N PHE A 392 -3.54 27.23 26.53
CA PHE A 392 -4.61 26.41 26.01
C PHE A 392 -5.08 25.34 27.01
N GLU A 393 -4.16 24.61 27.65
CA GLU A 393 -4.51 23.63 28.67
C GLU A 393 -5.33 24.25 29.81
N ASN A 394 -4.89 25.40 30.31
CA ASN A 394 -5.58 26.10 31.39
C ASN A 394 -6.98 26.53 30.97
N PHE A 395 -7.11 27.01 29.73
CA PHE A 395 -8.40 27.37 29.15
C PHE A 395 -9.34 26.15 29.10
N VAL A 396 -8.90 25.02 28.52
CA VAL A 396 -9.74 23.81 28.41
C VAL A 396 -10.11 23.25 29.79
N LYS A 397 -9.19 23.25 30.75
CA LYS A 397 -9.45 22.79 32.14
C LYS A 397 -10.44 23.67 32.90
N SER A 398 -10.54 24.95 32.53
CA SER A 398 -11.50 25.89 33.15
C SER A 398 -12.92 25.76 32.59
N CYS A 399 -13.09 25.03 31.49
CA CYS A 399 -14.38 24.81 30.84
C CYS A 399 -14.94 23.41 31.19
N PRO A 400 -16.27 23.26 31.27
CA PRO A 400 -16.90 21.94 31.20
C PRO A 400 -16.52 21.21 29.90
N PRO A 401 -16.63 19.87 29.86
CA PRO A 401 -16.41 19.10 28.64
C PRO A 401 -17.19 19.64 27.44
N PHE A 402 -16.56 19.69 26.27
CA PHE A 402 -17.23 20.08 25.03
C PHE A 402 -17.86 18.88 24.35
N ASP A 403 -18.95 19.12 23.62
CA ASP A 403 -19.58 18.09 22.79
C ASP A 403 -18.96 18.05 21.40
N ILE A 404 -18.55 19.21 20.85
CA ILE A 404 -17.88 19.32 19.55
C ILE A 404 -16.74 20.35 19.61
N VAL A 405 -15.54 19.93 19.17
CA VAL A 405 -14.40 20.82 18.89
C VAL A 405 -14.29 21.07 17.39
N ILE A 406 -14.21 22.34 16.98
CA ILE A 406 -14.27 22.78 15.59
C ILE A 406 -12.94 23.40 15.20
N ASP A 407 -12.28 22.82 14.20
CA ASP A 407 -11.14 23.46 13.53
C ASP A 407 -11.66 24.55 12.59
N GLY A 408 -11.73 25.77 13.12
CA GLY A 408 -12.41 26.89 12.47
C GLY A 408 -11.78 27.28 11.14
N LEU A 409 -10.45 27.16 11.01
CA LEU A 409 -9.75 27.50 9.77
C LEU A 409 -9.99 26.44 8.69
N ASN A 410 -9.92 25.15 9.04
CA ASN A 410 -10.21 24.08 8.08
C ASN A 410 -11.67 24.08 7.64
N VAL A 411 -12.60 24.32 8.56
CA VAL A 411 -14.04 24.42 8.25
C VAL A 411 -14.33 25.60 7.33
N ALA A 412 -13.76 26.77 7.61
CA ALA A 412 -13.98 27.97 6.80
C ALA A 412 -13.50 27.80 5.34
N LYS A 413 -12.43 27.03 5.13
CA LYS A 413 -11.87 26.73 3.81
C LYS A 413 -12.58 25.63 3.02
N MET A 414 -13.62 25.00 3.59
CA MET A 414 -14.32 23.89 2.91
C MET A 414 -15.05 24.34 1.65
N PHE A 415 -15.48 25.61 1.58
CA PHE A 415 -16.27 26.15 0.47
C PHE A 415 -15.56 27.37 -0.14
N PRO A 416 -14.60 27.18 -1.07
CA PRO A 416 -13.70 28.25 -1.55
C PRO A 416 -14.39 29.47 -2.18
N LYS A 417 -15.65 29.31 -2.60
CA LYS A 417 -16.45 30.39 -3.22
C LYS A 417 -17.22 31.23 -2.20
N ALA A 418 -17.28 30.80 -0.94
CA ALA A 418 -17.99 31.51 0.13
C ALA A 418 -16.98 32.26 1.01
N ARG A 419 -17.45 33.32 1.68
CA ARG A 419 -16.64 34.05 2.67
C ARG A 419 -16.37 33.15 3.87
N GLU A 420 -15.09 33.05 4.26
CA GLU A 420 -14.61 32.16 5.34
C GLU A 420 -15.35 32.37 6.67
N SER A 421 -15.47 33.62 7.17
CA SER A 421 -16.18 33.91 8.42
C SER A 421 -17.67 33.56 8.37
N GLN A 422 -18.31 33.72 7.21
CA GLN A 422 -19.73 33.39 7.02
C GLN A 422 -19.98 31.89 7.04
N VAL A 423 -19.07 31.10 6.46
CA VAL A 423 -19.10 29.63 6.51
C VAL A 423 -18.99 29.15 7.95
N LEU A 424 -17.99 29.65 8.69
CA LEU A 424 -17.79 29.29 10.09
C LEU A 424 -19.00 29.65 10.94
N LEU A 425 -19.53 30.87 10.80
CA LEU A 425 -20.73 31.31 11.51
C LEU A 425 -21.95 30.42 11.22
N ASN A 426 -22.14 30.01 9.95
CA ASN A 426 -23.24 29.12 9.57
C ASN A 426 -23.14 27.76 10.27
N VAL A 427 -21.93 27.17 10.31
CA VAL A 427 -21.69 25.88 10.99
C VAL A 427 -21.95 26.02 12.49
N VAL A 428 -21.37 27.02 13.13
CA VAL A 428 -21.52 27.28 14.58
C VAL A 428 -22.99 27.53 14.94
N SER A 429 -23.68 28.39 14.20
CA SER A 429 -25.09 28.72 14.46
C SER A 429 -26.02 27.52 14.35
N GLN A 430 -25.78 26.61 13.41
CA GLN A 430 -26.61 25.42 13.26
C GLN A 430 -26.34 24.37 14.34
N LEU A 431 -25.10 24.26 14.81
CA LEU A 431 -24.74 23.37 15.91
C LEU A 431 -25.22 23.91 17.28
N ALA A 432 -25.12 25.22 17.51
CA ALA A 432 -25.57 25.85 18.75
C ALA A 432 -27.08 25.67 18.98
N LYS A 433 -27.88 25.67 17.90
CA LYS A 433 -29.33 25.38 17.94
C LYS A 433 -29.67 23.96 18.43
N GLN A 434 -28.71 23.05 18.46
CA GLN A 434 -28.88 21.68 18.98
C GLN A 434 -28.52 21.56 20.46
N ASN A 435 -28.27 22.68 21.15
CA ASN A 435 -27.88 22.73 22.56
C ASN A 435 -26.57 21.98 22.87
N LEU A 436 -25.63 22.02 21.92
CA LEU A 436 -24.30 21.41 22.05
C LEU A 436 -23.30 22.44 22.59
N ARG A 437 -22.38 21.99 23.44
CA ARG A 437 -21.25 22.80 23.93
C ARG A 437 -20.13 22.78 22.90
N LEU A 438 -19.86 23.96 22.33
CA LEU A 438 -18.95 24.11 21.20
C LEU A 438 -17.65 24.80 21.61
N LEU A 439 -16.53 24.27 21.13
CA LEU A 439 -15.23 24.94 21.12
C LEU A 439 -14.79 25.19 19.68
N VAL A 440 -14.55 26.46 19.32
CA VAL A 440 -13.94 26.84 18.05
C VAL A 440 -12.47 27.14 18.26
N LEU A 441 -11.61 26.39 17.57
CA LEU A 441 -10.19 26.68 17.46
C LEU A 441 -9.94 27.54 16.23
N GLY A 442 -9.29 28.67 16.42
CA GLY A 442 -9.01 29.62 15.35
C GLY A 442 -7.63 30.24 15.47
N ARG A 443 -7.36 31.20 14.59
CA ARG A 443 -6.10 31.94 14.53
C ARG A 443 -6.33 33.43 14.76
N LYS A 444 -5.34 34.11 15.32
CA LYS A 444 -5.42 35.57 15.60
C LYS A 444 -5.78 36.41 14.36
N HIS A 445 -5.39 36.00 13.14
CA HIS A 445 -5.78 36.74 11.93
C HIS A 445 -7.29 36.72 11.65
N MET A 446 -8.03 35.72 12.12
CA MET A 446 -9.49 35.63 11.94
C MET A 446 -10.23 36.78 12.63
N LEU A 447 -9.62 37.40 13.65
CA LEU A 447 -10.19 38.55 14.36
C LEU A 447 -9.88 39.90 13.68
N ARG A 448 -9.03 39.90 12.65
CA ARG A 448 -8.68 41.12 11.91
C ARG A 448 -9.63 41.29 10.74
N GLN A 449 -10.17 42.49 10.60
CA GLN A 449 -11.07 42.82 9.49
C GLN A 449 -10.36 42.58 8.15
N SER A 450 -10.95 41.74 7.30
CA SER A 450 -10.48 41.45 5.95
C SER A 450 -11.66 41.06 5.05
N PHE A 451 -11.40 40.84 3.76
CA PHE A 451 -12.42 40.36 2.83
C PHE A 451 -13.00 39.00 3.26
N GLN A 452 -12.16 38.10 3.78
CA GLN A 452 -12.56 36.77 4.21
C GLN A 452 -13.05 36.71 5.66
N TRP A 453 -12.62 37.65 6.51
CA TRP A 453 -12.91 37.66 7.94
C TRP A 453 -13.56 38.98 8.36
N ARG A 454 -14.88 38.93 8.57
CA ARG A 454 -15.67 40.06 9.08
C ARG A 454 -15.70 40.06 10.61
N LYS A 455 -15.43 41.22 11.21
CA LYS A 455 -15.43 41.36 12.68
C LYS A 455 -16.79 41.09 13.32
N ASP A 456 -17.87 41.54 12.69
CA ASP A 456 -19.24 41.34 13.17
C ASP A 456 -19.63 39.86 13.17
N GLU A 457 -19.26 39.11 12.14
CA GLU A 457 -19.52 37.67 12.05
C GLU A 457 -18.71 36.88 13.08
N MET A 458 -17.45 37.23 13.27
CA MET A 458 -16.61 36.57 14.27
C MET A 458 -17.03 36.90 15.71
N ALA A 459 -17.49 38.13 15.96
CA ALA A 459 -18.09 38.48 17.25
C ALA A 459 -19.33 37.63 17.54
N GLU A 460 -20.13 37.32 16.52
CA GLU A 460 -21.29 36.45 16.67
C GLU A 460 -20.88 34.99 16.93
N VAL A 461 -19.85 34.48 16.26
CA VAL A 461 -19.26 33.16 16.58
C VAL A 461 -18.83 33.09 18.05
N GLN A 462 -18.15 34.14 18.55
CA GLN A 462 -17.69 34.19 19.94
C GLN A 462 -18.81 34.27 20.99
N LYS A 463 -20.01 34.71 20.61
CA LYS A 463 -21.18 34.69 21.51
C LYS A 463 -21.84 33.32 21.59
N GLN A 464 -21.73 32.52 20.53
CA GLN A 464 -22.43 31.24 20.41
C GLN A 464 -21.56 30.03 20.77
N ALA A 465 -20.24 30.19 20.81
CA ALA A 465 -19.30 29.12 21.13
C ALA A 465 -18.12 29.64 21.95
N SER A 466 -17.54 28.77 22.77
CA SER A 466 -16.23 29.04 23.36
C SER A 466 -15.20 29.10 22.25
N CYS A 467 -14.27 30.06 22.29
CA CYS A 467 -13.30 30.25 21.22
C CYS A 467 -11.88 30.37 21.78
N PHE A 468 -10.93 29.68 21.15
CA PHE A 468 -9.50 29.86 21.42
C PHE A 468 -8.77 30.23 20.13
N PHE A 469 -8.11 31.40 20.13
CA PHE A 469 -7.35 31.90 18.98
C PHE A 469 -5.85 31.76 19.20
N ALA A 470 -5.27 30.75 18.55
CA ALA A 470 -3.85 30.48 18.53
C ALA A 470 -3.08 31.43 17.59
N ASP A 471 -1.76 31.46 17.72
CA ASP A 471 -0.87 32.18 16.83
C ASP A 471 -0.94 31.65 15.38
N ASN A 472 -0.73 32.55 14.42
CA ASN A 472 -0.85 32.23 13.00
C ASN A 472 0.21 31.23 12.50
N ILE A 473 1.25 30.98 13.29
CA ILE A 473 2.35 30.06 12.96
C ILE A 473 2.21 28.67 13.62
N SER A 474 1.32 28.54 14.61
CA SER A 474 1.13 27.30 15.37
C SER A 474 0.51 26.19 14.51
N LYS A 475 0.73 24.92 14.89
CA LYS A 475 -0.01 23.79 14.28
C LYS A 475 -1.37 23.67 14.98
N ASP A 476 -2.44 23.42 14.23
CA ASP A 476 -3.80 23.31 14.78
C ASP A 476 -4.04 21.96 15.47
N ASP A 477 -3.45 20.89 14.92
CA ASP A 477 -3.78 19.52 15.29
C ASP A 477 -3.57 19.19 16.78
N PRO A 478 -2.49 19.64 17.46
CA PRO A 478 -2.30 19.34 18.89
C PRO A 478 -3.41 19.93 19.76
N PHE A 479 -3.89 21.14 19.44
CA PHE A 479 -4.98 21.77 20.20
C PHE A 479 -6.30 21.05 19.98
N LEU A 480 -6.57 20.64 18.74
CA LEU A 480 -7.75 19.87 18.38
C LEU A 480 -7.79 18.54 19.13
N LEU A 481 -6.69 17.77 19.05
CA LEU A 481 -6.56 16.49 19.75
C LEU A 481 -6.71 16.64 21.26
N TYR A 482 -6.02 17.62 21.86
CA TYR A 482 -6.07 17.84 23.30
C TYR A 482 -7.49 18.12 23.78
N ALA A 483 -8.16 19.10 23.17
CA ALA A 483 -9.48 19.51 23.64
C ALA A 483 -10.53 18.41 23.47
N THR A 484 -10.48 17.66 22.36
CA THR A 484 -11.41 16.56 22.15
C THR A 484 -11.15 15.43 23.15
N LEU A 485 -9.90 15.00 23.31
CA LEU A 485 -9.56 13.91 24.22
C LEU A 485 -9.75 14.28 25.69
N HIS A 486 -9.49 15.53 26.07
CA HIS A 486 -9.73 16.03 27.42
C HIS A 486 -11.22 16.11 27.75
N SER A 487 -12.07 16.43 26.77
CA SER A 487 -13.52 16.50 26.97
C SER A 487 -14.13 15.11 27.21
N GLY A 488 -13.57 14.06 26.62
CA GLY A 488 -13.96 12.67 26.89
C GLY A 488 -14.50 11.94 25.66
N ASN A 489 -14.79 10.64 25.82
CA ASN A 489 -15.17 9.72 24.74
C ASN A 489 -16.51 10.05 24.03
N HIS A 490 -17.25 11.06 24.52
CA HIS A 490 -18.46 11.57 23.85
C HIS A 490 -18.15 12.70 22.87
N CYS A 491 -17.01 13.39 23.03
CA CYS A 491 -16.68 14.62 22.32
C CYS A 491 -16.27 14.32 20.88
N ARG A 492 -16.92 14.96 19.93
CA ARG A 492 -16.58 14.85 18.50
C ARG A 492 -15.74 16.03 18.04
N PHE A 493 -15.17 15.92 16.85
CA PHE A 493 -14.43 17.01 16.25
C PHE A 493 -14.69 17.19 14.76
N ILE A 494 -14.57 18.42 14.27
CA ILE A 494 -14.76 18.76 12.86
C ILE A 494 -13.44 19.30 12.32
N THR A 495 -12.83 18.56 11.39
CA THR A 495 -11.71 19.02 10.57
C THR A 495 -11.71 18.27 9.24
N LYS A 496 -11.06 18.85 8.24
CA LYS A 496 -10.77 18.18 6.96
C LYS A 496 -9.47 17.38 7.01
N ASP A 497 -8.59 17.68 7.98
CA ASP A 497 -7.33 16.95 8.11
C ASP A 497 -7.59 15.48 8.50
N LEU A 498 -6.79 14.59 7.93
CA LEU A 498 -6.81 13.16 8.19
C LEU A 498 -5.78 12.77 9.26
N MET A 499 -5.03 13.74 9.80
CA MET A 499 -4.13 13.60 10.93
C MET A 499 -3.02 12.56 10.70
N ARG A 500 -2.59 12.41 9.45
CA ARG A 500 -1.65 11.37 9.00
C ARG A 500 -0.32 11.43 9.76
N ASP A 501 0.22 12.64 9.92
CA ASP A 501 1.50 12.87 10.60
C ASP A 501 1.43 12.54 12.09
N HIS A 502 0.26 12.71 12.71
CA HIS A 502 0.05 12.40 14.13
C HIS A 502 -0.04 10.90 14.35
N LYS A 503 -0.77 10.19 13.48
CA LYS A 503 -0.80 8.73 13.49
C LYS A 503 0.60 8.14 13.31
N ALA A 504 1.40 8.71 12.41
CA ALA A 504 2.75 8.23 12.13
C ALA A 504 3.73 8.36 13.31
N CYS A 505 3.50 9.31 14.22
CA CYS A 505 4.35 9.50 15.40
C CYS A 505 3.93 8.67 16.61
N LEU A 506 2.83 7.93 16.52
CA LEU A 506 2.50 6.94 17.55
C LEU A 506 3.42 5.73 17.36
N PRO A 507 4.21 5.35 18.38
CA PRO A 507 5.35 4.45 18.18
C PRO A 507 4.94 2.98 18.03
N ASP A 508 3.73 2.61 18.45
CA ASP A 508 3.28 1.22 18.42
C ASP A 508 1.95 1.04 17.69
N ALA A 509 1.80 -0.13 17.04
CA ALA A 509 0.66 -0.47 16.20
C ALA A 509 -0.68 -0.46 16.98
N LYS A 510 -0.66 -0.86 18.26
CA LYS A 510 -1.85 -0.84 19.12
C LYS A 510 -2.37 0.59 19.29
N THR A 511 -1.49 1.54 19.60
CA THR A 511 -1.85 2.95 19.75
C THR A 511 -2.31 3.55 18.41
N GLN A 512 -1.63 3.24 17.30
CA GLN A 512 -2.06 3.65 15.97
C GLN A 512 -3.46 3.11 15.59
N ARG A 513 -3.76 1.86 15.96
CA ARG A 513 -5.08 1.24 15.76
C ARG A 513 -6.15 1.97 16.56
N LEU A 514 -5.92 2.17 17.86
CA LEU A 514 -6.87 2.87 18.72
C LEU A 514 -7.10 4.30 18.27
N PHE A 515 -6.05 5.01 17.85
CA PHE A 515 -6.17 6.34 17.27
C PHE A 515 -7.04 6.36 16.01
N PHE A 516 -6.88 5.36 15.14
CA PHE A 516 -7.66 5.26 13.92
C PHE A 516 -9.12 4.86 14.19
N LYS A 517 -9.37 3.95 15.15
CA LYS A 517 -10.72 3.62 15.65
C LYS A 517 -11.39 4.86 16.24
N TRP A 518 -10.68 5.59 17.10
CA TRP A 518 -11.11 6.87 17.67
C TRP A 518 -11.48 7.88 16.57
N GLN A 519 -10.56 8.15 15.64
CA GLN A 519 -10.76 9.11 14.56
C GLN A 519 -12.03 8.79 13.76
N GLN A 520 -12.22 7.53 13.37
CA GLN A 520 -13.41 7.11 12.62
C GLN A 520 -14.70 7.31 13.42
N GLY A 521 -14.69 7.07 14.73
CA GLY A 521 -15.84 7.25 15.61
C GLY A 521 -16.14 8.69 16.03
N HIS A 522 -15.17 9.60 15.90
CA HIS A 522 -15.26 10.96 16.49
C HIS A 522 -15.12 12.10 15.46
N GLN A 523 -14.56 11.84 14.27
CA GLN A 523 -14.41 12.86 13.23
C GLN A 523 -15.70 13.05 12.44
N LEU A 524 -16.29 14.24 12.55
CA LEU A 524 -17.46 14.67 11.79
C LEU A 524 -17.04 15.30 10.46
N ALA A 525 -17.38 14.62 9.36
CA ALA A 525 -17.20 15.16 8.01
C ALA A 525 -18.46 15.90 7.53
N ILE A 526 -18.32 17.18 7.19
CA ILE A 526 -19.41 17.99 6.63
C ILE A 526 -19.61 17.61 5.16
N ILE A 527 -20.85 17.25 4.79
CA ILE A 527 -21.25 17.00 3.39
C ILE A 527 -21.75 18.29 2.75
N ASN A 528 -22.66 18.99 3.43
CA ASN A 528 -23.16 20.29 3.00
C ASN A 528 -23.13 21.26 4.17
N GLY A 529 -22.57 22.44 3.94
CA GLY A 529 -22.44 23.50 4.93
C GLY A 529 -22.43 24.89 4.31
N PHE A 530 -22.85 25.02 3.04
CA PHE A 530 -22.92 26.31 2.37
C PHE A 530 -23.84 27.26 3.15
N PRO A 531 -23.49 28.55 3.26
CA PRO A 531 -24.36 29.54 3.89
C PRO A 531 -25.78 29.50 3.32
N GLY A 532 -26.79 29.45 4.19
CA GLY A 532 -28.20 29.34 3.82
C GLY A 532 -28.71 27.91 3.57
N SER A 533 -27.82 26.90 3.56
CA SER A 533 -28.21 25.49 3.45
C SER A 533 -28.17 24.78 4.81
N LYS A 534 -29.01 23.75 4.97
CA LYS A 534 -29.00 22.89 6.17
C LYS A 534 -27.66 22.16 6.26
N LEU A 535 -26.99 22.31 7.39
CA LEU A 535 -25.76 21.61 7.73
C LEU A 535 -26.05 20.11 7.81
N THR A 536 -25.32 19.32 7.03
CA THR A 536 -25.41 17.86 7.06
C THR A 536 -24.03 17.25 7.25
N PHE A 537 -23.98 16.28 8.14
CA PHE A 537 -22.80 15.47 8.38
C PHE A 537 -22.95 14.14 7.69
N GLN A 538 -21.80 13.58 7.33
CA GLN A 538 -21.74 12.19 6.98
C GLN A 538 -22.02 11.32 8.21
N HIS A 539 -22.79 10.26 8.00
CA HIS A 539 -23.08 9.28 9.03
C HIS A 539 -21.79 8.59 9.47
N ILE A 540 -21.45 8.64 10.76
CA ILE A 540 -20.35 7.88 11.36
C ILE A 540 -20.79 6.42 11.46
N LEU A 541 -19.99 5.48 10.94
CA LEU A 541 -20.27 4.05 11.10
C LEU A 541 -20.28 3.68 12.59
N SER A 542 -21.28 2.90 13.02
CA SER A 542 -21.41 2.46 14.43
C SER A 542 -20.46 1.32 14.80
N TYR A 543 -19.71 0.79 13.84
CA TYR A 543 -18.91 -0.43 13.96
C TYR A 543 -17.47 -0.21 13.52
N ASP A 544 -16.56 -0.99 14.09
CA ASP A 544 -15.14 -0.99 13.79
C ASP A 544 -14.80 -1.93 12.63
N THR A 545 -14.19 -1.38 11.58
CA THR A 545 -13.75 -2.14 10.40
C THR A 545 -12.36 -2.71 10.65
N VAL A 546 -12.32 -3.81 11.39
CA VAL A 546 -11.11 -4.55 11.76
C VAL A 546 -11.36 -6.06 11.68
N VAL A 547 -10.30 -6.85 11.45
CA VAL A 547 -10.34 -8.31 11.62
C VAL A 547 -10.80 -8.63 13.04
N GLN A 548 -11.83 -9.44 13.19
CA GLN A 548 -12.45 -9.72 14.49
C GLN A 548 -13.05 -11.12 14.58
N THR A 549 -13.20 -11.62 15.81
CA THR A 549 -13.70 -12.96 16.09
C THR A 549 -14.53 -13.03 17.37
N THR A 550 -15.51 -13.94 17.39
CA THR A 550 -16.26 -14.35 18.59
C THR A 550 -15.92 -15.79 19.01
N GLY A 551 -14.84 -16.36 18.48
CA GLY A 551 -14.50 -17.78 18.59
C GLY A 551 -15.25 -18.64 17.57
N ASP A 552 -16.59 -18.59 17.60
CA ASP A 552 -17.47 -19.32 16.67
C ASP A 552 -17.70 -18.62 15.32
N SER A 553 -17.25 -17.36 15.20
CA SER A 553 -17.31 -16.59 13.97
C SER A 553 -16.07 -15.70 13.76
N TRP A 554 -15.76 -15.40 12.51
CA TRP A 554 -14.77 -14.41 12.10
C TRP A 554 -15.37 -13.45 11.07
N HIS A 555 -15.04 -12.16 11.21
CA HIS A 555 -15.36 -11.13 10.23
C HIS A 555 -14.06 -10.44 9.83
N ILE A 556 -13.72 -10.54 8.54
CA ILE A 556 -12.43 -10.12 8.01
C ILE A 556 -12.68 -9.11 6.88
N PRO A 557 -12.50 -7.80 7.09
CA PRO A 557 -12.57 -6.82 6.02
C PRO A 557 -11.46 -7.08 5.00
N TYR A 558 -11.73 -6.93 3.71
CA TYR A 558 -10.75 -7.16 2.65
C TYR A 558 -10.82 -6.12 1.53
N ASP A 559 -9.67 -5.86 0.90
CA ASP A 559 -9.54 -4.95 -0.23
C ASP A 559 -9.91 -5.63 -1.55
N GLU A 560 -10.82 -5.02 -2.32
CA GLU A 560 -11.19 -5.45 -3.67
C GLU A 560 -10.11 -5.04 -4.67
N ASP A 561 -9.76 -5.93 -5.60
CA ASP A 561 -8.65 -5.68 -6.56
C ASP A 561 -8.90 -4.44 -7.43
N VAL A 562 -10.17 -4.14 -7.72
CA VAL A 562 -10.59 -3.01 -8.56
C VAL A 562 -10.73 -1.68 -7.79
N VAL A 563 -10.62 -1.70 -6.45
CA VAL A 563 -10.83 -0.52 -5.59
C VAL A 563 -9.53 -0.14 -4.88
N GLU A 564 -8.93 0.97 -5.29
CA GLU A 564 -7.76 1.54 -4.61
C GLU A 564 -8.17 2.17 -3.28
N ARG A 565 -7.63 1.63 -2.18
CA ARG A 565 -7.84 2.12 -0.80
C ARG A 565 -6.61 2.90 -0.30
N TYR A 566 -6.85 4.03 0.36
CA TYR A 566 -5.80 4.79 1.05
C TYR A 566 -5.65 4.36 2.52
N SER A 567 -4.53 4.72 3.17
CA SER A 567 -4.23 4.30 4.55
C SER A 567 -5.20 4.81 5.63
N TYR A 568 -5.94 5.87 5.33
CA TYR A 568 -7.00 6.42 6.18
C TYR A 568 -8.39 5.91 5.77
N GLU A 569 -8.48 5.03 4.77
CA GLU A 569 -9.73 4.41 4.36
C GLU A 569 -9.77 2.97 4.88
N VAL A 570 -10.99 2.48 5.11
CA VAL A 570 -11.31 1.12 5.50
C VAL A 570 -12.07 0.40 4.39
N PRO A 571 -11.90 -0.93 4.27
CA PRO A 571 -12.67 -1.71 3.32
C PRO A 571 -14.18 -1.61 3.52
N THR A 572 -14.93 -1.88 2.45
CA THR A 572 -16.40 -1.97 2.50
C THR A 572 -16.92 -3.40 2.34
N LYS A 573 -16.04 -4.32 1.95
CA LYS A 573 -16.32 -5.74 1.80
C LYS A 573 -15.74 -6.53 2.95
N TRP A 574 -16.42 -7.62 3.27
CA TRP A 574 -16.11 -8.47 4.40
C TRP A 574 -16.18 -9.93 3.99
N LEU A 575 -15.26 -10.74 4.48
CA LEU A 575 -15.39 -12.19 4.56
C LEU A 575 -16.03 -12.52 5.91
N CYS A 576 -17.22 -13.11 5.87
CA CYS A 576 -17.92 -13.65 7.02
C CYS A 576 -17.68 -15.16 7.09
N LEU A 577 -17.16 -15.63 8.21
CA LEU A 577 -16.94 -17.05 8.49
C LEU A 577 -17.72 -17.39 9.77
N HIS A 578 -18.52 -18.44 9.72
CA HIS A 578 -19.24 -18.91 10.90
C HIS A 578 -19.30 -20.44 10.91
N GLN A 579 -19.27 -21.02 12.10
CA GLN A 579 -19.55 -22.44 12.25
C GLN A 579 -21.05 -22.69 12.07
N LYS A 580 -21.40 -23.85 11.54
CA LYS A 580 -22.79 -24.30 11.52
C LYS A 580 -23.15 -24.74 12.94
N THR A 581 -24.08 -24.03 13.56
CA THR A 581 -24.71 -24.41 14.84
C THR A 581 -25.58 -25.64 14.67
#